data_AF-A0A924MFZ0-F1
#
_entry.id   AF-A0A924MFZ0-F1
#
_cell.length_a   1.000
_cell.length_b   1.000
_cell.length_c   1.000
_cell.angle_alpha   90.00
_cell.angle_beta   90.00
_cell.angle_gamma   90.00
#
_symmetry.space_group_name_H-M   'P 1'
#
loop_
_entity.id
_entity.type
_entity.pdbx_description
1 polymer ?
#
loop_
_entity_poly.entity_id
_entity_poly.type
_entity_poly.pdbx_seq_one_letter_code
_entity_poly.pdbx_strand_id
1 'polypeptide(L)'
;LDANFLTIIEKMAKQDANRLVRATAIDVLSKTNDKKYLPLYLQSVKDSSYSVAGAALLAIIGLDEDKAMRLVPALKNDAKGRLKDALMLTKGDADFEEMHTNYTNVSNLGEKFNASFGYINFLAKVTTTANFKKGFDEVITFREKVATYGVAPQINAAIQEMAKKKEALKAKSQDAAAIDVQLAYIKDKM
;
A
#
# COMPACT_ATOMS: atom_id res chain seq x y z
N LEU A 1 -19.42 -3.98 -18.27
CA LEU A 1 -19.72 -5.41 -18.06
C LEU A 1 -21.22 -5.54 -17.97
N ASP A 2 -21.83 -6.48 -18.69
CA ASP A 2 -23.29 -6.69 -18.59
C ASP A 2 -23.68 -7.39 -17.28
N ALA A 3 -24.96 -7.31 -16.94
CA ALA A 3 -25.49 -7.81 -15.66
C ALA A 3 -25.40 -9.34 -15.52
N ASN A 4 -25.50 -10.09 -16.62
CA ASN A 4 -25.44 -11.54 -16.61
C ASN A 4 -24.02 -12.01 -16.30
N PHE A 5 -23.01 -11.38 -16.90
CA PHE A 5 -21.61 -11.61 -16.58
C PHE A 5 -21.32 -11.34 -15.10
N LEU A 6 -21.74 -10.19 -14.59
CA LEU A 6 -21.51 -9.84 -13.17
C LEU A 6 -22.17 -10.83 -12.22
N THR A 7 -23.35 -11.34 -12.54
CA THR A 7 -24.03 -12.38 -11.75
C THR A 7 -23.21 -13.66 -11.66
N ILE A 8 -22.54 -14.07 -12.74
CA ILE A 8 -21.64 -15.24 -12.74
C ILE A 8 -20.42 -14.96 -11.85
N ILE A 9 -19.81 -13.78 -11.97
CA ILE A 9 -18.64 -13.41 -11.16
C ILE A 9 -19.01 -13.33 -9.67
N GLU A 10 -20.18 -12.80 -9.32
CA GLU A 10 -20.69 -12.80 -7.95
C GLU A 10 -20.83 -14.21 -7.38
N LYS A 11 -21.33 -15.15 -8.21
CA LYS A 11 -21.43 -16.55 -7.85
C LYS A 11 -20.04 -17.13 -7.58
N MET A 12 -19.08 -16.88 -8.45
CA MET A 12 -17.70 -17.36 -8.30
C MET A 12 -17.05 -16.79 -7.03
N ALA A 13 -17.18 -15.49 -6.78
CA ALA A 13 -16.63 -14.84 -5.59
C ALA A 13 -17.18 -15.44 -4.28
N LYS A 14 -18.46 -15.84 -4.26
CA LYS A 14 -19.12 -16.38 -3.07
C LYS A 14 -18.79 -17.84 -2.78
N GLN A 15 -18.71 -18.68 -3.82
CA GLN A 15 -18.82 -20.13 -3.63
C GLN A 15 -17.92 -20.98 -4.53
N ASP A 16 -17.01 -20.39 -5.31
CA ASP A 16 -16.08 -21.22 -6.08
C ASP A 16 -15.19 -22.06 -5.13
N ALA A 17 -15.06 -23.35 -5.44
CA ALA A 17 -14.26 -24.29 -4.65
C ALA A 17 -12.78 -23.87 -4.61
N ASN A 18 -12.28 -23.27 -5.69
CA ASN A 18 -10.92 -22.78 -5.77
C ASN A 18 -10.81 -21.36 -5.19
N ARG A 19 -10.05 -21.23 -4.10
CA ARG A 19 -9.78 -19.94 -3.45
C ARG A 19 -9.15 -18.88 -4.36
N LEU A 20 -8.36 -19.28 -5.36
CA LEU A 20 -7.77 -18.33 -6.30
C LEU A 20 -8.82 -17.78 -7.27
N VAL A 21 -9.81 -18.60 -7.63
CA VAL A 21 -10.94 -18.17 -8.44
C VAL A 21 -11.80 -17.18 -7.66
N ARG A 22 -12.10 -17.47 -6.38
CA ARG A 22 -12.81 -16.53 -5.50
C ARG A 22 -12.08 -15.18 -5.41
N ALA A 23 -10.78 -15.20 -5.14
CA ALA A 23 -9.96 -13.99 -5.05
C ALA A 23 -9.97 -13.18 -6.37
N THR A 24 -9.82 -13.85 -7.51
CA THR A 24 -9.87 -13.21 -8.84
C THR A 24 -11.26 -12.64 -9.14
N ALA A 25 -12.32 -13.35 -8.75
CA ALA A 25 -13.68 -12.86 -8.93
C ALA A 25 -13.92 -11.58 -8.11
N ILE A 26 -13.42 -11.52 -6.87
CA ILE A 26 -13.44 -10.29 -6.04
C ILE A 26 -12.70 -9.14 -6.76
N ASP A 27 -11.55 -9.42 -7.40
CA ASP A 27 -10.80 -8.41 -8.16
C ASP A 27 -11.56 -7.89 -9.38
N VAL A 28 -12.34 -8.75 -10.03
CA VAL A 28 -13.19 -8.34 -11.16
C VAL A 28 -14.33 -7.47 -10.68
N LEU A 29 -14.99 -7.83 -9.57
CA LEU A 29 -16.08 -7.05 -8.99
C LEU A 29 -15.60 -5.70 -8.46
N SER A 30 -14.41 -5.64 -7.84
CA SER A 30 -13.89 -4.39 -7.25
C SER A 30 -13.67 -3.30 -8.29
N LYS A 31 -13.30 -3.67 -9.53
CA LYS A 31 -13.14 -2.74 -10.66
C LYS A 31 -14.42 -2.01 -11.06
N THR A 32 -15.59 -2.52 -10.65
CA THR A 32 -16.86 -1.83 -10.92
C THR A 32 -17.09 -0.64 -10.00
N ASN A 33 -16.37 -0.55 -8.87
CA ASN A 33 -16.61 0.41 -7.79
C ASN A 33 -18.07 0.43 -7.28
N ASP A 34 -18.83 -0.65 -7.52
CA ASP A 34 -20.22 -0.75 -7.11
C ASP A 34 -20.31 -1.12 -5.62
N LYS A 35 -20.86 -0.20 -4.82
CA LYS A 35 -20.99 -0.35 -3.36
C LYS A 35 -21.89 -1.53 -2.96
N LYS A 36 -22.73 -2.06 -3.87
CA LYS A 36 -23.55 -3.26 -3.58
C LYS A 36 -22.70 -4.48 -3.23
N TYR A 37 -21.43 -4.51 -3.63
CA TYR A 37 -20.51 -5.61 -3.34
C TYR A 37 -19.82 -5.50 -1.98
N LEU A 38 -19.97 -4.38 -1.27
CA LEU A 38 -19.34 -4.20 0.03
C LEU A 38 -19.69 -5.30 1.06
N PRO A 39 -20.96 -5.77 1.18
CA PRO A 39 -21.29 -6.89 2.06
C PRO A 39 -20.53 -8.18 1.71
N LEU A 40 -20.34 -8.47 0.42
CA LEU A 40 -19.56 -9.62 -0.04
C LEU A 40 -18.10 -9.48 0.41
N TYR A 41 -17.47 -8.32 0.20
CA TYR A 41 -16.08 -8.12 0.59
C TYR A 41 -15.89 -8.22 2.11
N LEU A 42 -16.82 -7.69 2.91
CA LEU A 42 -16.78 -7.79 4.37
C LEU A 42 -16.94 -9.22 4.88
N GLN A 43 -17.61 -10.08 4.13
CA GLN A 43 -17.64 -11.51 4.40
C GLN A 43 -16.31 -12.17 3.99
N SER A 44 -15.84 -11.89 2.78
CA SER A 44 -14.64 -12.50 2.20
C SER A 44 -13.33 -12.10 2.89
N VAL A 45 -13.27 -10.94 3.54
CA VAL A 45 -12.07 -10.50 4.30
C VAL A 45 -11.74 -11.41 5.49
N LYS A 46 -12.71 -12.24 5.92
CA LYS A 46 -12.58 -13.22 7.01
C LYS A 46 -12.28 -14.64 6.50
N ASP A 47 -12.08 -14.84 5.20
CA ASP A 47 -11.78 -16.15 4.60
C ASP A 47 -10.41 -16.67 5.09
N SER A 48 -10.31 -17.98 5.33
CA SER A 48 -9.06 -18.62 5.77
C SER A 48 -7.97 -18.58 4.69
N SER A 49 -8.34 -18.36 3.44
CA SER A 49 -7.41 -18.08 2.36
C SER A 49 -6.93 -16.63 2.41
N TYR A 50 -5.63 -16.46 2.65
CA TYR A 50 -4.97 -15.16 2.53
C TYR A 50 -5.14 -14.49 1.15
N SER A 51 -5.31 -15.26 0.07
CA SER A 51 -5.60 -14.72 -1.25
C SER A 51 -6.98 -14.07 -1.32
N VAL A 52 -8.00 -14.72 -0.75
CA VAL A 52 -9.38 -14.21 -0.73
C VAL A 52 -9.48 -13.04 0.24
N ALA A 53 -8.94 -13.19 1.46
CA ALA A 53 -8.94 -12.13 2.46
C ALA A 53 -8.20 -10.88 1.98
N GLY A 54 -7.05 -11.05 1.33
CA GLY A 54 -6.29 -9.94 0.74
C GLY A 54 -7.02 -9.26 -0.42
N ALA A 55 -7.63 -10.02 -1.34
CA ALA A 55 -8.45 -9.45 -2.42
C ALA A 55 -9.62 -8.62 -1.86
N ALA A 56 -10.30 -9.16 -0.84
CA ALA A 56 -11.40 -8.49 -0.18
C ALA A 56 -10.97 -7.21 0.54
N LEU A 57 -9.86 -7.23 1.29
CA LEU A 57 -9.34 -6.04 1.96
C LEU A 57 -9.02 -4.94 0.94
N LEU A 58 -8.37 -5.28 -0.18
CA LEU A 58 -8.08 -4.34 -1.27
C LEU A 58 -9.36 -3.73 -1.86
N ALA A 59 -10.38 -4.56 -2.08
CA ALA A 59 -11.68 -4.10 -2.57
C ALA A 59 -12.38 -3.17 -1.57
N ILE A 60 -12.29 -3.45 -0.26
CA ILE A 60 -12.83 -2.58 0.79
C ILE A 60 -12.06 -1.26 0.83
N ILE A 61 -10.73 -1.27 0.76
CA ILE A 61 -9.90 -0.04 0.70
C ILE A 61 -10.36 0.89 -0.44
N GLY A 62 -10.64 0.33 -1.62
CA GLY A 62 -11.10 1.11 -2.78
C GLY A 62 -12.50 1.70 -2.63
N LEU A 63 -13.37 1.13 -1.79
CA LEU A 63 -14.76 1.57 -1.61
C LEU A 63 -15.01 2.38 -0.34
N ASP A 64 -14.30 2.05 0.74
CA ASP A 64 -14.53 2.53 2.10
C ASP A 64 -13.26 2.32 2.95
N GLU A 65 -12.31 3.24 2.79
CA GLU A 65 -11.01 3.22 3.47
C GLU A 65 -11.16 3.21 5.00
N ASP A 66 -12.07 4.04 5.56
CA ASP A 66 -12.35 4.08 6.99
C ASP A 66 -12.78 2.71 7.54
N LYS A 67 -13.62 2.00 6.78
CA LYS A 67 -14.04 0.64 7.16
C LYS A 67 -12.90 -0.36 7.04
N ALA A 68 -12.05 -0.26 6.02
CA ALA A 68 -10.86 -1.09 5.90
C ALA A 68 -9.93 -0.90 7.11
N MET A 69 -9.66 0.35 7.51
CA MET A 69 -8.78 0.68 8.63
C MET A 69 -9.26 0.08 9.95
N ARG A 70 -10.58 0.03 10.19
CA ARG A 70 -11.15 -0.61 11.40
C ARG A 70 -10.95 -2.13 11.44
N LEU A 71 -10.72 -2.77 10.30
CA LEU A 71 -10.51 -4.23 10.22
C LEU A 71 -9.05 -4.63 10.43
N VAL A 72 -8.10 -3.73 10.16
CA VAL A 72 -6.65 -3.99 10.22
C VAL A 72 -6.20 -4.66 11.52
N PRO A 73 -6.63 -4.22 12.73
CA PRO A 73 -6.16 -4.84 13.98
C PRO A 73 -6.50 -6.33 14.09
N ALA A 74 -7.62 -6.77 13.52
CA ALA A 74 -8.04 -8.17 13.54
C ALA A 74 -7.32 -9.02 12.48
N LEU A 75 -6.85 -8.40 11.40
CA LEU A 75 -6.26 -9.10 10.25
C LEU A 75 -4.74 -9.24 10.34
N LYS A 76 -4.05 -8.39 11.12
CA LYS A 76 -2.59 -8.25 11.07
C LYS A 76 -1.78 -9.38 11.71
N ASN A 77 -2.35 -10.16 12.63
CA ASN A 77 -1.55 -11.03 13.52
C ASN A 77 -0.93 -12.29 12.85
N ASP A 78 -1.57 -12.89 11.84
CA ASP A 78 -0.99 -14.02 11.07
C ASP A 78 -1.07 -13.77 9.55
N ALA A 79 -1.05 -12.51 9.13
CA ALA A 79 -1.19 -12.18 7.72
C ALA A 79 -0.01 -12.69 6.89
N LYS A 80 -0.32 -13.47 5.86
CA LYS A 80 0.67 -13.97 4.88
C LYS A 80 0.21 -13.66 3.46
N GLY A 81 1.15 -13.79 2.52
CA GLY A 81 0.91 -13.58 1.09
C GLY A 81 0.10 -12.30 0.82
N ARG A 82 -0.93 -12.43 -0.01
CA ARG A 82 -1.74 -11.29 -0.45
C ARG A 82 -2.41 -10.50 0.67
N LEU A 83 -2.77 -11.13 1.79
CA LEU A 83 -3.35 -10.38 2.93
C LEU A 83 -2.29 -9.47 3.57
N LYS A 84 -1.06 -9.98 3.74
CA LYS A 84 0.06 -9.18 4.24
C LYS A 84 0.34 -8.00 3.31
N ASP A 85 0.31 -8.23 2.00
CA ASP A 85 0.52 -7.17 0.99
C ASP A 85 -0.58 -6.11 1.05
N ALA A 86 -1.84 -6.52 1.21
CA ALA A 86 -2.96 -5.61 1.35
C ALA A 86 -2.87 -4.76 2.64
N LEU A 87 -2.46 -5.37 3.76
CA LEU A 87 -2.23 -4.65 5.03
C LEU A 87 -1.05 -3.68 4.95
N MET A 88 -0.05 -3.94 4.12
CA MET A 88 1.01 -2.97 3.87
C MET A 88 0.45 -1.68 3.25
N LEU A 89 -0.63 -1.78 2.48
CA LEU A 89 -1.28 -0.60 1.89
C LEU A 89 -2.11 0.20 2.88
N THR A 90 -2.41 -0.32 4.07
CA THR A 90 -3.12 0.43 5.11
C THR A 90 -2.18 1.21 6.02
N LYS A 91 -0.86 1.01 5.89
CA LYS A 91 0.12 1.68 6.74
C LYS A 91 0.27 3.17 6.43
N GLY A 92 0.39 3.98 7.48
CA GLY A 92 0.55 5.43 7.40
C GLY A 92 1.39 5.99 8.56
N ASP A 93 1.14 7.24 8.96
CA ASP A 93 1.89 7.93 10.02
C ASP A 93 1.96 7.16 11.34
N ALA A 94 0.87 6.49 11.74
CA ALA A 94 0.81 5.71 12.96
C ALA A 94 1.78 4.50 12.96
N ASP A 95 2.16 4.02 11.78
CA ASP A 95 3.06 2.88 11.60
C ASP A 95 4.51 3.32 11.33
N PHE A 96 4.80 4.62 11.37
CA PHE A 96 6.08 5.17 10.95
C PHE A 96 7.27 4.58 11.71
N GLU A 97 7.22 4.51 13.04
CA GLU A 97 8.36 4.00 13.83
C GLU A 97 8.63 2.51 13.55
N GLU A 98 7.58 1.70 13.35
CA GLU A 98 7.74 0.29 12.95
C GLU A 98 8.40 0.19 11.56
N MET A 99 7.86 0.93 10.59
CA MET A 99 8.35 0.92 9.20
C MET A 99 9.77 1.46 9.07
N HIS A 100 10.07 2.54 9.78
CA HIS A 100 11.40 3.13 9.87
C HIS A 100 12.38 2.12 10.48
N THR A 101 12.05 1.53 11.63
CA THR A 101 12.91 0.53 12.28
C THR A 101 13.16 -0.68 11.40
N ASN A 102 12.12 -1.20 10.74
CA ASN A 102 12.24 -2.33 9.82
C ASN A 102 13.18 -2.00 8.64
N TYR A 103 13.14 -0.77 8.12
CA TYR A 103 14.03 -0.34 7.05
C TYR A 103 15.46 -0.10 7.54
N THR A 104 15.64 0.59 8.67
CA THR A 104 16.97 0.93 9.22
C THR A 104 17.76 -0.30 9.61
N ASN A 105 17.09 -1.34 10.11
CA ASN A 105 17.73 -2.59 10.57
C ASN A 105 18.17 -3.54 9.45
N VAL A 106 17.90 -3.25 8.18
CA VAL A 106 18.38 -4.09 7.06
C VAL A 106 19.87 -3.81 6.82
N SER A 107 20.73 -4.71 7.30
CA SER A 107 22.19 -4.55 7.21
C SER A 107 22.77 -4.94 5.84
N ASN A 108 22.16 -5.92 5.15
CA ASN A 108 22.63 -6.36 3.84
C ASN A 108 22.30 -5.30 2.77
N LEU A 109 23.29 -4.93 1.95
CA LEU A 109 23.16 -3.86 0.98
C LEU A 109 22.11 -4.16 -0.11
N GLY A 110 22.09 -5.39 -0.62
CA GLY A 110 21.13 -5.82 -1.65
C GLY A 110 19.71 -5.93 -1.11
N GLU A 111 19.54 -6.44 0.10
CA GLU A 111 18.24 -6.46 0.77
C GLU A 111 17.75 -5.05 1.07
N LYS A 112 18.63 -4.15 1.51
CA LYS A 112 18.27 -2.75 1.76
C LYS A 112 17.92 -2.01 0.48
N PHE A 113 18.58 -2.32 -0.63
CA PHE A 113 18.21 -1.83 -1.95
C PHE A 113 16.77 -2.21 -2.30
N ASN A 114 16.42 -3.49 -2.17
CA ASN A 114 15.07 -3.97 -2.42
C ASN A 114 14.04 -3.36 -1.44
N ALA A 115 14.39 -3.28 -0.16
CA ALA A 115 13.53 -2.70 0.88
C ALA A 115 13.27 -1.19 0.65
N SER A 116 14.20 -0.48 0.01
CA SER A 116 14.07 0.95 -0.26
C SER A 116 12.83 1.27 -1.10
N PHE A 117 12.49 0.43 -2.09
CA PHE A 117 11.30 0.67 -2.92
C PHE A 117 10.00 0.56 -2.13
N GLY A 118 9.90 -0.43 -1.24
CA GLY A 118 8.76 -0.57 -0.34
C GLY A 118 8.66 0.60 0.65
N TYR A 119 9.80 1.00 1.22
CA TYR A 119 9.88 2.10 2.17
C TYR A 119 9.54 3.46 1.52
N ILE A 120 10.06 3.75 0.33
CA ILE A 120 9.72 4.94 -0.47
C ILE A 120 8.21 4.98 -0.77
N ASN A 121 7.61 3.84 -1.15
CA ASN A 121 6.17 3.78 -1.39
C ASN A 121 5.35 4.01 -0.12
N PHE A 122 5.85 3.61 1.04
CA PHE A 122 5.26 3.93 2.34
C PHE A 122 5.37 5.44 2.66
N LEU A 123 6.54 6.06 2.44
CA LEU A 123 6.76 7.50 2.67
C LEU A 123 5.83 8.40 1.83
N ALA A 124 5.32 7.92 0.69
CA ALA A 124 4.28 8.62 -0.07
C ALA A 124 3.04 8.96 0.78
N LYS A 125 2.70 8.09 1.76
CA LYS A 125 1.52 8.19 2.63
C LYS A 125 1.80 8.85 3.99
N VAL A 126 3.06 9.06 4.34
CA VAL A 126 3.43 9.75 5.58
C VAL A 126 3.17 11.24 5.42
N THR A 127 2.25 11.78 6.20
CA THR A 127 1.82 13.20 6.14
C THR A 127 2.49 14.06 7.21
N THR A 128 3.00 13.46 8.30
CA THR A 128 3.77 14.19 9.32
C THR A 128 5.12 14.60 8.75
N THR A 129 5.35 15.91 8.59
CA THR A 129 6.58 16.44 7.97
C THR A 129 7.86 15.98 8.67
N ALA A 130 7.87 15.92 10.00
CA ALA A 130 9.04 15.44 10.75
C ALA A 130 9.37 13.97 10.43
N ASN A 131 8.36 13.10 10.44
CA ASN A 131 8.52 11.68 10.11
C ASN A 131 8.94 11.50 8.65
N PHE A 132 8.29 12.22 7.73
CA PHE A 132 8.65 12.16 6.32
C PHE A 132 10.12 12.53 6.11
N LYS A 133 10.59 13.65 6.68
CA LYS A 133 12.00 14.08 6.56
C LYS A 133 12.95 13.03 7.13
N LYS A 134 12.68 12.53 8.35
CA LYS A 134 13.48 11.48 9.00
C LYS A 134 13.61 10.25 8.11
N GLY A 135 12.50 9.71 7.61
CA GLY A 135 12.54 8.52 6.74
C GLY A 135 13.13 8.79 5.35
N PHE A 136 12.87 9.96 4.77
CA PHE A 136 13.42 10.32 3.47
C PHE A 136 14.95 10.51 3.51
N ASP A 137 15.48 11.07 4.60
CA ASP A 137 16.93 11.24 4.78
C ASP A 137 17.65 9.89 4.87
N GLU A 138 17.04 8.86 5.46
CA GLU A 138 17.56 7.48 5.42
C GLU A 138 17.67 6.93 4.00
N VAL A 139 16.67 7.20 3.15
CA VAL A 139 16.69 6.81 1.73
C VAL A 139 17.78 7.54 0.96
N ILE A 140 17.94 8.85 1.20
CA ILE A 140 18.96 9.68 0.54
C ILE A 140 20.36 9.24 0.95
N THR A 141 20.59 9.00 2.25
CA THR A 141 21.86 8.49 2.76
C THR A 141 22.20 7.14 2.13
N PHE A 142 21.22 6.25 2.01
CA PHE A 142 21.42 4.96 1.35
C PHE A 142 21.70 5.11 -0.15
N ARG A 143 20.96 5.97 -0.87
CA ARG A 143 21.18 6.29 -2.29
C ARG A 143 22.62 6.72 -2.54
N GLU A 144 23.14 7.63 -1.72
CA GLU A 144 24.52 8.13 -1.81
C GLU A 144 25.54 7.02 -1.56
N LYS A 145 25.30 6.19 -0.54
CA LYS A 145 26.13 5.02 -0.25
C LYS A 145 26.22 4.04 -1.42
N VAL A 146 25.15 3.87 -2.19
CA VAL A 146 25.12 2.93 -3.34
C VAL A 146 25.39 3.57 -4.70
N ALA A 147 25.67 4.87 -4.74
CA ALA A 147 25.87 5.59 -6.01
C ALA A 147 27.05 5.03 -6.83
N THR A 148 28.11 4.58 -6.16
CA THR A 148 29.29 3.98 -6.80
C THR A 148 28.99 2.68 -7.56
N TYR A 149 27.88 2.01 -7.24
CA TYR A 149 27.43 0.80 -7.95
C TYR A 149 26.53 1.11 -9.14
N GLY A 150 26.28 2.38 -9.47
CA GLY A 150 25.47 2.79 -10.62
C GLY A 150 23.96 2.57 -10.46
N VAL A 151 23.48 2.23 -9.25
CA VAL A 151 22.06 1.94 -8.98
C VAL A 151 21.26 3.13 -8.45
N ALA A 152 21.91 4.26 -8.14
CA ALA A 152 21.25 5.49 -7.70
C ALA A 152 20.10 5.97 -8.62
N PRO A 153 20.19 5.87 -9.98
CA PRO A 153 19.07 6.25 -10.85
C PRO A 153 17.77 5.48 -10.59
N GLN A 154 17.85 4.23 -10.12
CA GLN A 154 16.67 3.41 -9.82
C GLN A 154 15.95 3.93 -8.56
N ILE A 155 16.71 4.34 -7.55
CA ILE A 155 16.18 4.97 -6.34
C ILE A 155 15.61 6.34 -6.68
N ASN A 156 16.29 7.13 -7.51
CA ASN A 156 15.80 8.44 -7.97
C ASN A 156 14.46 8.34 -8.71
N ALA A 157 14.31 7.35 -9.60
CA ALA A 157 13.04 7.09 -10.28
C ALA A 157 11.91 6.76 -9.28
N ALA A 158 12.21 5.96 -8.26
CA ALA A 158 11.24 5.65 -7.21
C ALA A 158 10.86 6.88 -6.37
N ILE A 159 11.82 7.77 -6.06
CA ILE A 159 11.56 9.04 -5.34
C ILE A 159 10.69 9.96 -6.19
N GLN A 160 10.95 10.09 -7.50
CA GLN A 160 10.14 10.89 -8.40
C GLN A 160 8.70 10.37 -8.49
N GLU A 161 8.53 9.05 -8.53
CA GLU A 161 7.21 8.43 -8.52
C GLU A 161 6.48 8.64 -7.17
N MET A 162 7.21 8.56 -6.05
CA MET A 162 6.69 8.90 -4.73
C MET A 162 6.20 10.36 -4.68
N ALA A 163 6.96 11.32 -5.25
CA ALA A 163 6.56 12.72 -5.29
C ALA A 163 5.25 12.92 -6.07
N LYS A 164 5.11 12.28 -7.25
CA LYS A 164 3.86 12.32 -8.04
C LYS A 164 2.67 11.75 -7.27
N LYS A 165 2.85 10.60 -6.60
CA LYS A 165 1.81 9.99 -5.76
C LYS A 165 1.41 10.91 -4.61
N LYS A 166 2.38 11.53 -3.95
CA LYS A 166 2.15 12.45 -2.84
C LYS A 166 1.39 13.70 -3.31
N GLU A 167 1.74 14.26 -4.46
CA GLU A 167 0.98 15.36 -5.09
C GLU A 167 -0.48 14.94 -5.37
N ALA A 168 -0.71 13.75 -5.92
CA ALA A 168 -2.06 13.25 -6.17
C ALA A 168 -2.88 13.04 -4.88
N LEU A 169 -2.22 12.70 -3.77
CA LEU A 169 -2.85 12.55 -2.45
C LEU A 169 -3.12 13.89 -1.76
N LYS A 170 -2.45 14.98 -2.17
CA LYS A 170 -2.60 16.32 -1.59
C LYS A 170 -4.05 16.76 -1.50
N ALA A 171 -4.82 16.55 -2.58
CA ALA A 171 -6.24 16.93 -2.65
C ALA A 171 -7.14 16.21 -1.62
N LYS A 172 -6.70 15.10 -1.05
CA LYS A 172 -7.42 14.31 -0.04
C LYS A 172 -6.86 14.49 1.37
N SER A 173 -5.73 15.18 1.51
CA SER A 173 -5.08 15.40 2.79
C SER A 173 -5.82 16.45 3.62
N GLN A 174 -5.90 16.22 4.93
CA GLN A 174 -6.35 17.24 5.87
C GLN A 174 -5.29 18.35 6.07
N ASP A 175 -4.03 18.07 5.72
CA ASP A 175 -2.91 19.02 5.80
C ASP A 175 -2.16 19.06 4.45
N ALA A 176 -2.71 19.82 3.50
CA ALA A 176 -2.11 20.01 2.19
C ALA A 176 -0.81 20.84 2.26
N ALA A 177 -0.67 21.72 3.26
CA ALA A 177 0.51 22.57 3.45
C ALA A 177 1.72 21.75 3.89
N ALA A 178 1.52 20.77 4.79
CA ALA A 178 2.58 19.82 5.15
C ALA A 178 3.10 19.05 3.93
N ILE A 179 2.20 18.66 3.02
CA ILE A 179 2.57 17.99 1.77
C ILE A 179 3.42 18.91 0.88
N ASP A 180 3.06 20.20 0.75
CA ASP A 180 3.88 21.17 0.00
C ASP A 180 5.30 21.30 0.55
N VAL A 181 5.44 21.34 1.88
CA VAL A 181 6.75 21.37 2.54
C VAL A 181 7.57 20.11 2.23
N GLN A 182 6.93 18.94 2.18
CA GLN A 182 7.59 17.67 1.87
C GLN A 182 8.01 17.59 0.41
N LEU A 183 7.17 18.05 -0.52
CA LEU A 183 7.49 18.10 -1.94
C LEU A 183 8.64 19.07 -2.24
N ALA A 184 8.65 20.23 -1.59
CA ALA A 184 9.78 21.15 -1.64
C ALA A 184 11.07 20.49 -1.10
N TYR A 185 10.97 19.74 0.00
CA TYR A 185 12.10 19.01 0.57
C TYR A 185 12.63 17.91 -0.34
N ILE A 186 11.75 17.17 -1.03
CA ILE A 186 12.16 16.20 -2.05
C ILE A 186 12.95 16.90 -3.16
N LYS A 187 12.44 18.03 -3.66
CA LYS A 187 13.09 18.78 -4.74
C LYS A 187 14.48 19.31 -4.34
N ASP A 188 14.66 19.70 -3.09
CA ASP A 188 15.95 20.18 -2.57
C ASP A 188 17.05 19.10 -2.53
N LYS A 189 16.66 17.83 -2.31
CA LYS A 189 17.60 16.70 -2.15
C LYS A 189 17.76 15.80 -3.38
N MET A 190 17.05 16.10 -4.45
CA MET A 190 17.04 15.36 -5.71
C MET A 190 17.89 16.06 -6.76
#